data_AF-A0AAD6RLE0-F1
#
_entry.id   AF-A0AAD6RLE0-F1
#
_cell.length_a   1.000
_cell.length_b   1.000
_cell.length_c   1.000
_cell.angle_alpha   90.00
_cell.angle_beta   90.00
_cell.angle_gamma   90.00
#
_symmetry.space_group_name_H-M   'P 1'
#
loop_
_entity.id
_entity.type
_entity.pdbx_description
1 polymer ?
#
loop_
_entity_poly.entity_id
_entity_poly.type
_entity_poly.pdbx_seq_one_letter_code
_entity_poly.pdbx_strand_id
1 'polypeptide(L)'
;MENDNNYGDSWDSWVDEALAKLHSLKLLRSLRPINLSPQPYKNCEDDYQVFDEMQPWDRSSVEISISEPTFHKWLLDIPSAGDEDIWSNGVADNKEDNGRFKKLLLFSGNDYLGLSSHPTIARAVTKAAQEHGMGPRGSALICGYTNYHRLLESSLADLKKKEDCLLCPTGFAANMAVMVALGNIVSLLAADAKPMKEDRIAIFSDALNHASIIDGIRLAERQHTVDVYVYRHCDMSHLSSLLSSCELKKKVVVTDSLFSMDGDFAPMIELVNLRKRHGFLLVIDDAHGTFVCGKHGGGVAEEFNCDRQVDICIGTLSKAAGCHGGFIACSKKWKQLVQSRGRSFIFSTSAPVPIVAAAHAAVIVGKKEGWRRKAIWNRVQEFRALTGIPITSPIISLIVGSEEKALKASRFPLSLSQNEFSLAHAQTLCGCCNSY
;
A
#
# COMPACT_ATOMS: atom_id res chain seq x y z
N MET A 1 31.20 13.22 -12.52
CA MET A 1 30.78 12.30 -11.44
C MET A 1 31.05 13.03 -10.14
N GLU A 2 30.11 13.87 -9.70
CA GLU A 2 30.29 14.74 -8.53
C GLU A 2 29.27 14.37 -7.45
N ASN A 3 29.81 14.06 -6.26
CA ASN A 3 29.24 13.99 -4.92
C ASN A 3 27.72 14.25 -4.73
N ASP A 4 26.90 13.21 -4.91
CA ASP A 4 25.45 13.24 -4.63
C ASP A 4 25.10 12.66 -3.22
N ASN A 5 26.07 12.47 -2.32
CA ASN A 5 25.91 11.62 -1.11
C ASN A 5 25.78 12.32 0.27
N ASN A 6 25.96 13.64 0.42
CA ASN A 6 26.06 14.25 1.77
C ASN A 6 24.73 14.46 2.53
N TYR A 7 23.56 14.17 1.95
CA TYR A 7 22.26 14.51 2.57
C TYR A 7 21.69 13.39 3.47
N GLY A 8 22.01 12.13 3.15
CA GLY A 8 21.61 10.98 3.98
C GLY A 8 22.32 10.97 5.35
N ASP A 9 23.49 11.58 5.43
CA ASP A 9 24.39 11.50 6.59
C ASP A 9 23.76 12.04 7.88
N SER A 10 22.93 13.08 7.81
CA SER A 10 22.32 13.66 9.02
C SER A 10 21.21 12.78 9.60
N TRP A 11 20.32 12.25 8.74
CA TRP A 11 19.26 11.35 9.18
C TRP A 11 19.81 9.99 9.63
N ASP A 12 20.80 9.45 8.91
CA ASP A 12 21.46 8.21 9.33
C ASP A 12 22.14 8.37 10.68
N SER A 13 22.79 9.50 10.96
CA SER A 13 23.38 9.78 12.28
C SER A 13 22.33 9.83 13.39
N TRP A 14 21.19 10.50 13.18
CA TRP A 14 20.13 10.56 14.20
C TRP A 14 19.49 9.19 14.45
N VAL A 15 19.33 8.39 13.39
CA VAL A 15 18.81 7.03 13.52
C VAL A 15 19.83 6.14 14.24
N ASP A 16 21.12 6.24 13.94
CA ASP A 16 22.18 5.50 14.64
C ASP A 16 22.20 5.83 16.14
N GLU A 17 22.12 7.10 16.50
CA GLU A 17 22.08 7.53 17.90
C GLU A 17 20.81 7.02 18.60
N ALA A 18 19.65 7.10 17.93
CA ALA A 18 18.41 6.55 18.46
C ALA A 18 18.49 5.02 18.66
N LEU A 19 19.09 4.29 17.73
CA LEU A 19 19.32 2.85 17.84
C LEU A 19 20.31 2.53 18.97
N ALA A 20 21.37 3.32 19.14
CA ALA A 20 22.32 3.18 20.24
C ALA A 20 21.66 3.39 21.61
N LYS A 21 20.79 4.41 21.76
CA LYS A 21 19.99 4.60 22.97
C LYS A 21 19.03 3.44 23.20
N LEU A 22 18.35 2.94 22.17
CA LEU A 22 17.49 1.76 22.30
C LEU A 22 18.27 0.54 22.76
N HIS A 23 19.48 0.35 22.24
CA HIS A 23 20.38 -0.72 22.66
C HIS A 23 20.78 -0.57 24.14
N SER A 24 21.21 0.63 24.56
CA SER A 24 21.59 0.90 25.96
C SER A 24 20.43 0.68 26.94
N LEU A 25 19.21 0.99 26.52
CA LEU A 25 17.98 0.77 27.30
C LEU A 25 17.46 -0.67 27.22
N LYS A 26 18.09 -1.57 26.45
CA LYS A 26 17.60 -2.93 26.16
C LYS A 26 16.19 -2.96 25.54
N LEU A 27 15.87 -1.93 24.76
CA LEU A 27 14.60 -1.78 24.05
C LEU A 27 14.72 -2.05 22.55
N LEU A 28 15.93 -2.34 22.06
CA LEU A 28 16.14 -2.77 20.68
C LEU A 28 15.48 -4.13 20.45
N ARG A 29 14.53 -4.17 19.51
CA ARG A 29 13.78 -5.39 19.19
C ARG A 29 14.44 -6.12 18.02
N SER A 30 14.34 -7.44 18.00
CA SER A 30 14.89 -8.28 16.94
C SER A 30 13.88 -9.30 16.47
N LEU A 31 13.76 -9.44 15.16
CA LEU A 31 13.03 -10.54 14.54
C LEU A 31 13.86 -11.83 14.63
N ARG A 32 13.19 -12.93 14.96
CA ARG A 32 13.81 -14.25 15.14
C ARG A 32 13.11 -15.23 14.21
N PRO A 33 13.58 -15.39 12.96
CA PRO A 33 12.91 -16.25 11.99
C PRO A 33 12.87 -17.69 12.47
N ILE A 34 11.65 -18.21 12.63
CA ILE A 34 11.39 -19.64 12.83
C ILE A 34 11.49 -20.31 11.47
N ASN A 35 12.37 -21.30 11.36
CA ASN A 35 12.46 -22.10 10.14
C ASN A 35 11.35 -23.16 10.14
N LEU A 36 10.46 -23.09 9.16
CA LEU A 36 9.35 -24.04 9.01
C LEU A 36 9.67 -25.23 8.09
N SER A 37 10.85 -25.25 7.44
CA SER A 37 11.27 -26.39 6.61
C SER A 37 12.66 -26.90 7.03
N PRO A 38 12.84 -28.22 7.23
CA PRO A 38 14.14 -28.81 7.57
C PRO A 38 15.11 -28.87 6.38
N GLN A 39 14.63 -28.64 5.15
CA GLN A 39 15.49 -28.54 3.97
C GLN A 39 15.86 -27.07 3.72
N PRO A 40 17.08 -26.77 3.22
CA PRO A 40 17.40 -25.42 2.75
C PRO A 40 16.35 -25.03 1.72
N TYR A 41 15.69 -23.90 1.94
CA TYR A 41 14.63 -23.39 1.08
C TYR A 41 15.20 -23.27 -0.34
N LYS A 42 14.90 -24.22 -1.22
CA LYS A 42 15.19 -24.05 -2.65
C LYS A 42 14.41 -22.83 -3.10
N ASN A 43 15.04 -21.91 -3.81
CA ASN A 43 14.33 -20.84 -4.51
C ASN A 43 13.35 -21.49 -5.50
N CYS A 44 12.12 -21.75 -5.06
CA CYS A 44 11.01 -22.24 -5.89
C CYS A 44 10.50 -21.16 -6.85
N GLU A 45 11.23 -20.06 -7.08
CA GLU A 45 10.89 -19.05 -8.07
C GLU A 45 10.82 -19.63 -9.48
N ASP A 46 11.59 -20.69 -9.74
CA ASP A 46 11.60 -21.43 -11.02
C ASP A 46 10.44 -22.42 -11.14
N ASP A 47 9.79 -22.80 -10.02
CA ASP A 47 8.61 -23.69 -10.01
C ASP A 47 7.30 -22.90 -10.21
N TYR A 48 7.35 -21.57 -10.17
CA TYR A 48 6.18 -20.73 -10.39
C TYR A 48 5.85 -20.63 -11.87
N GLN A 49 4.73 -21.28 -12.25
CA GLN A 49 4.12 -21.11 -13.55
C GLN A 49 3.80 -19.63 -13.78
N VAL A 50 4.18 -19.13 -14.95
CA VAL A 50 3.83 -17.81 -15.46
C VAL A 50 3.21 -17.97 -16.84
N PHE A 51 2.51 -16.93 -17.29
CA PHE A 51 1.82 -16.85 -18.56
C PHE A 51 2.31 -15.63 -19.33
N ASP A 52 2.33 -15.72 -20.66
CA ASP A 52 2.79 -14.63 -21.54
C ASP A 52 1.65 -13.70 -22.00
N GLU A 53 0.41 -14.05 -21.70
CA GLU A 53 -0.79 -13.32 -22.10
C GLU A 53 -1.98 -13.56 -21.14
N MET A 54 -3.02 -12.76 -21.32
CA MET A 54 -4.26 -12.84 -20.55
C MET A 54 -4.94 -14.19 -20.73
N GLN A 55 -5.34 -14.79 -19.62
CA GLN A 55 -5.98 -16.08 -19.54
C GLN A 55 -7.48 -15.95 -19.27
N PRO A 56 -8.30 -16.96 -19.60
CA PRO A 56 -9.76 -16.90 -19.37
C PRO A 56 -10.14 -16.64 -17.90
N TRP A 57 -9.35 -17.15 -16.96
CA TRP A 57 -9.60 -17.00 -15.52
C TRP A 57 -9.29 -15.59 -14.99
N ASP A 58 -8.56 -14.74 -15.72
CA ASP A 58 -8.27 -13.37 -15.27
C ASP A 58 -9.57 -12.57 -15.03
N ARG A 59 -10.63 -12.85 -15.80
CA ARG A 59 -11.93 -12.19 -15.65
C ARG A 59 -12.62 -12.46 -14.32
N SER A 60 -12.32 -13.58 -13.67
CA SER A 60 -12.92 -13.93 -12.37
C SER A 60 -12.54 -12.95 -11.26
N SER A 61 -11.49 -12.14 -11.45
CA SER A 61 -11.09 -11.09 -10.49
C SER A 61 -12.05 -9.90 -10.44
N VAL A 62 -12.89 -9.73 -11.47
CA VAL A 62 -13.82 -8.60 -11.60
C VAL A 62 -15.27 -9.02 -11.77
N GLU A 63 -15.54 -10.29 -12.08
CA GLU A 63 -16.90 -10.84 -12.18
C GLU A 63 -17.42 -11.27 -10.81
N ILE A 64 -18.56 -10.70 -10.39
CA ILE A 64 -19.24 -11.06 -9.15
C ILE A 64 -20.71 -11.43 -9.42
N SER A 65 -21.30 -12.15 -8.48
CA SER A 65 -22.73 -12.44 -8.45
C SER A 65 -23.32 -11.95 -7.14
N ILE A 66 -24.41 -11.19 -7.20
CA ILE A 66 -25.12 -10.72 -6.00
C ILE A 66 -26.59 -11.13 -6.05
N SER A 67 -27.20 -11.34 -4.89
CA SER A 67 -28.62 -11.72 -4.82
C SER A 67 -29.51 -10.60 -5.38
N GLU A 68 -30.66 -10.94 -5.97
CA GLU A 68 -31.61 -9.92 -6.42
C GLU A 68 -32.02 -8.94 -5.29
N PRO A 69 -32.31 -9.38 -4.05
CA PRO A 69 -32.59 -8.46 -2.94
C PRO A 69 -31.45 -7.48 -2.66
N THR A 70 -30.21 -7.95 -2.64
CA THR A 70 -29.02 -7.08 -2.43
C THR A 70 -28.88 -6.08 -3.59
N PHE A 71 -29.08 -6.53 -4.84
CA PHE A 71 -29.04 -5.63 -6.00
C PHE A 71 -30.10 -4.53 -5.94
N HIS A 72 -31.34 -4.86 -5.54
CA HIS A 72 -32.39 -3.86 -5.36
C HIS A 72 -32.06 -2.85 -4.26
N LYS A 73 -31.50 -3.31 -3.13
CA LYS A 73 -31.03 -2.39 -2.07
C LYS A 73 -29.95 -1.44 -2.58
N TRP A 74 -29.01 -1.92 -3.39
CA TRP A 74 -27.98 -1.07 -4.00
C TRP A 74 -28.57 -0.02 -4.95
N LEU A 75 -29.54 -0.41 -5.79
CA LEU A 75 -30.24 0.53 -6.69
C LEU A 75 -31.01 1.63 -5.94
N LEU A 76 -31.59 1.27 -4.78
CA LEU A 76 -32.40 2.16 -3.95
C LEU A 76 -31.61 2.86 -2.84
N ASP A 77 -30.31 2.57 -2.70
CA ASP A 77 -29.43 3.11 -1.66
C ASP A 77 -29.97 2.88 -0.24
N ILE A 78 -30.49 1.66 -0.04
CA ILE A 78 -30.99 1.20 1.25
C ILE A 78 -29.77 0.74 2.07
N PRO A 79 -29.49 1.36 3.23
CA PRO A 79 -28.38 0.94 4.08
C PRO A 79 -28.53 -0.53 4.51
N SER A 80 -27.39 -1.23 4.59
CA SER A 80 -27.33 -2.62 5.02
C SER A 80 -26.14 -2.84 5.95
N ALA A 81 -26.34 -3.64 7.00
CA ALA A 81 -25.27 -4.08 7.89
C ALA A 81 -24.54 -5.32 7.34
N GLY A 82 -24.96 -5.86 6.20
CA GLY A 82 -24.43 -7.11 5.61
C GLY A 82 -25.03 -8.38 6.19
N ASP A 83 -26.19 -8.29 6.85
CA ASP A 83 -26.95 -9.37 7.48
C ASP A 83 -28.00 -10.01 6.55
N GLU A 84 -27.84 -9.82 5.24
CA GLU A 84 -28.76 -10.36 4.25
C GLU A 84 -28.68 -11.88 4.17
N ASP A 85 -29.84 -12.54 4.35
CA ASP A 85 -29.95 -13.98 4.13
C ASP A 85 -29.72 -14.32 2.66
N ILE A 86 -28.53 -14.85 2.35
CA ILE A 86 -28.23 -15.40 1.02
C ILE A 86 -29.01 -16.71 0.79
N TRP A 87 -29.44 -17.39 1.86
CA TRP A 87 -29.94 -18.78 1.83
C TRP A 87 -31.25 -19.06 2.59
N SER A 88 -32.10 -18.07 2.91
CA SER A 88 -33.45 -18.39 3.42
C SER A 88 -34.38 -18.81 2.28
N ASN A 89 -34.22 -20.08 1.85
CA ASN A 89 -35.29 -21.02 1.49
C ASN A 89 -34.67 -22.28 0.86
N GLY A 90 -34.59 -23.36 1.66
CA GLY A 90 -34.59 -24.75 1.19
C GLY A 90 -33.29 -25.27 0.56
N VAL A 91 -32.95 -26.50 0.92
CA VAL A 91 -31.92 -27.35 0.30
C VAL A 91 -31.94 -27.21 -1.23
N ALA A 92 -30.80 -26.81 -1.80
CA ALA A 92 -30.59 -26.69 -3.23
C ALA A 92 -30.68 -28.06 -3.91
N ASP A 93 -31.80 -28.33 -4.56
CA ASP A 93 -31.87 -29.38 -5.58
C ASP A 93 -31.43 -28.76 -6.91
N ASN A 94 -30.46 -29.41 -7.55
CA ASN A 94 -29.83 -28.97 -8.78
C ASN A 94 -30.86 -28.85 -9.93
N LYS A 95 -31.35 -27.64 -10.23
CA LYS A 95 -31.80 -27.20 -11.57
C LYS A 95 -32.18 -25.70 -11.56
N GLU A 96 -31.46 -24.93 -12.38
CA GLU A 96 -31.80 -23.58 -12.87
C GLU A 96 -32.00 -22.46 -11.82
N ASP A 97 -30.90 -21.95 -11.25
CA ASP A 97 -30.86 -20.74 -10.41
C ASP A 97 -30.84 -19.42 -11.22
N ASN A 98 -31.34 -19.45 -12.46
CA ASN A 98 -31.19 -18.37 -13.47
C ASN A 98 -31.90 -17.04 -13.14
N GLY A 99 -32.52 -16.91 -11.96
CA GLY A 99 -33.21 -15.69 -11.52
C GLY A 99 -32.86 -15.20 -10.12
N ARG A 100 -32.02 -15.89 -9.34
CA ARG A 100 -31.78 -15.51 -7.93
C ARG A 100 -30.59 -14.57 -7.75
N PHE A 101 -29.64 -14.59 -8.69
CA PHE A 101 -28.43 -13.80 -8.66
C PHE A 101 -28.25 -12.97 -9.94
N LYS A 102 -27.82 -11.71 -9.79
CA LYS A 102 -27.39 -10.83 -10.87
C LYS A 102 -25.88 -10.88 -10.98
N LYS A 103 -25.39 -11.10 -12.21
CA LYS A 103 -23.97 -11.03 -12.52
C LYS A 103 -23.55 -9.57 -12.78
N LEU A 104 -22.46 -9.15 -12.17
CA LEU A 104 -21.92 -7.80 -12.28
C LEU A 104 -20.43 -7.80 -12.59
N LEU A 105 -19.96 -6.72 -13.22
CA LEU A 105 -18.54 -6.44 -13.40
C LEU A 105 -18.10 -5.30 -12.49
N LEU A 106 -17.05 -5.52 -11.71
CA LEU A 106 -16.44 -4.52 -10.83
C LEU A 106 -15.56 -3.55 -11.64
N PHE A 107 -15.94 -2.27 -11.65
CA PHE A 107 -15.15 -1.18 -12.25
C PHE A 107 -14.53 -0.23 -11.21
N SER A 108 -14.66 -0.57 -9.92
CA SER A 108 -14.09 0.19 -8.79
C SER A 108 -13.25 -0.71 -7.85
N GLY A 109 -12.72 -1.81 -8.39
CA GLY A 109 -11.83 -2.72 -7.67
C GLY A 109 -10.38 -2.25 -7.68
N ASN A 110 -9.57 -2.73 -6.73
CA ASN A 110 -8.14 -2.41 -6.65
C ASN A 110 -7.22 -3.57 -7.05
N ASP A 111 -7.75 -4.71 -7.52
CA ASP A 111 -6.95 -5.80 -8.07
C ASP A 111 -6.47 -5.47 -9.50
N TYR A 112 -5.62 -4.45 -9.60
CA TYR A 112 -5.19 -3.86 -10.86
C TYR A 112 -4.65 -4.87 -11.87
N LEU A 113 -3.96 -5.91 -11.39
CA LEU A 113 -3.31 -6.93 -12.23
C LEU A 113 -4.11 -8.23 -12.36
N GLY A 114 -5.26 -8.35 -11.69
CA GLY A 114 -6.06 -9.58 -11.64
C GLY A 114 -5.36 -10.73 -10.92
N LEU A 115 -4.41 -10.43 -10.02
CA LEU A 115 -3.57 -11.45 -9.39
C LEU A 115 -4.32 -12.24 -8.32
N SER A 116 -5.43 -11.74 -7.79
CA SER A 116 -6.22 -12.48 -6.79
C SER A 116 -6.76 -13.82 -7.31
N SER A 117 -6.98 -13.93 -8.63
CA SER A 117 -7.45 -15.14 -9.30
C SER A 117 -6.33 -16.01 -9.90
N HIS A 118 -5.06 -15.63 -9.72
CA HIS A 118 -3.96 -16.28 -10.40
C HIS A 118 -3.67 -17.69 -9.85
N PRO A 119 -3.61 -18.75 -10.69
CA PRO A 119 -3.46 -20.12 -10.22
C PRO A 119 -2.14 -20.38 -9.48
N THR A 120 -1.05 -19.70 -9.87
CA THR A 120 0.24 -19.78 -9.13
C THR A 120 0.14 -19.23 -7.71
N ILE A 121 -0.62 -18.16 -7.49
CA ILE A 121 -0.82 -17.56 -6.17
C ILE A 121 -1.70 -18.49 -5.33
N ALA A 122 -2.79 -19.01 -5.90
CA ALA A 122 -3.66 -20.00 -5.25
C ALA A 122 -2.86 -21.25 -4.82
N ARG A 123 -2.03 -21.81 -5.70
CA ARG A 123 -1.17 -22.96 -5.38
C ARG A 123 -0.18 -22.66 -4.26
N ALA A 124 0.42 -21.46 -4.23
CA ALA A 124 1.34 -21.07 -3.17
C ALA A 124 0.64 -21.03 -1.80
N VAL A 125 -0.58 -20.46 -1.74
CA VAL A 125 -1.43 -20.48 -0.53
C VAL A 125 -1.74 -21.91 -0.12
N THR A 126 -2.27 -22.73 -1.03
CA THR A 126 -2.70 -24.10 -0.74
C THR A 126 -1.53 -24.96 -0.25
N LYS A 127 -0.38 -24.90 -0.93
CA LYS A 127 0.81 -25.65 -0.53
C LYS A 127 1.28 -25.26 0.86
N ALA A 128 1.44 -23.97 1.13
CA ALA A 128 1.86 -23.48 2.44
C ALA A 128 0.85 -23.84 3.55
N ALA A 129 -0.45 -23.81 3.24
CA ALA A 129 -1.50 -24.22 4.19
C ALA A 129 -1.46 -25.72 4.48
N GLN A 130 -1.20 -26.56 3.49
CA GLN A 130 -1.07 -28.01 3.66
C GLN A 130 0.19 -28.39 4.44
N GLU A 131 1.32 -27.71 4.18
CA GLU A 131 2.61 -28.02 4.81
C GLU A 131 2.76 -27.44 6.21
N HIS A 132 2.18 -26.26 6.46
CA HIS A 132 2.47 -25.48 7.67
C HIS A 132 1.21 -24.99 8.41
N GLY A 133 0.01 -25.35 7.95
CA GLY A 133 -1.23 -24.78 8.45
C GLY A 133 -1.23 -23.26 8.30
N MET A 134 -1.64 -22.54 9.35
CA MET A 134 -1.58 -21.07 9.37
C MET A 134 -0.20 -20.53 9.81
N GLY A 135 0.77 -21.40 10.07
CA GLY A 135 2.03 -21.06 10.71
C GLY A 135 1.91 -20.79 12.21
N PRO A 136 3.03 -20.49 12.88
CA PRO A 136 3.02 -20.14 14.30
C PRO A 136 2.24 -18.84 14.52
N ARG A 137 1.41 -18.81 15.58
CA ARG A 137 0.51 -17.69 15.88
C ARG A 137 1.12 -16.79 16.94
N GLY A 138 1.31 -15.52 16.62
CA GLY A 138 1.81 -14.50 17.53
C GLY A 138 2.26 -13.26 16.78
N SER A 139 2.72 -12.23 17.50
CA SER A 139 3.39 -11.11 16.86
C SER A 139 4.74 -11.55 16.30
N ALA A 140 5.21 -10.82 15.28
CA ALA A 140 6.49 -11.11 14.62
C ALA A 140 7.68 -11.15 15.61
N LEU A 141 7.59 -10.37 16.68
CA LEU A 141 8.64 -10.21 17.70
C LEU A 141 8.68 -11.29 18.78
N ILE A 142 7.64 -12.13 18.86
CA ILE A 142 7.56 -13.20 19.87
C ILE A 142 7.78 -14.56 19.22
N CYS A 143 6.85 -14.98 18.37
CA CYS A 143 6.90 -16.29 17.72
C CYS A 143 6.18 -16.32 16.36
N GLY A 144 5.83 -15.17 15.79
CA GLY A 144 5.08 -15.10 14.53
C GLY A 144 5.93 -14.97 13.27
N TYR A 145 7.22 -14.66 13.38
CA TYR A 145 8.09 -14.40 12.23
C TYR A 145 8.80 -15.67 11.77
N THR A 146 8.76 -15.93 10.46
CA THR A 146 9.25 -17.18 9.86
C THR A 146 10.16 -16.91 8.65
N ASN A 147 10.82 -17.94 8.15
CA ASN A 147 11.60 -17.86 6.90
C ASN A 147 10.76 -17.39 5.69
N TYR A 148 9.45 -17.68 5.64
CA TYR A 148 8.55 -17.15 4.60
C TYR A 148 8.41 -15.62 4.66
N HIS A 149 8.30 -15.06 5.87
CA HIS A 149 8.22 -13.61 6.06
C HIS A 149 9.52 -12.95 5.60
N ARG A 150 10.67 -13.52 6.00
CA ARG A 150 11.98 -13.01 5.58
C ARG A 150 12.14 -13.04 4.06
N LEU A 151 11.68 -14.12 3.42
CA LEU A 151 11.75 -14.26 1.97
C LEU A 151 10.92 -13.18 1.26
N LEU A 152 9.66 -12.99 1.66
CA LEU A 152 8.82 -11.93 1.12
C LEU A 152 9.42 -10.53 1.34
N GLU A 153 9.97 -10.26 2.54
CA GLU A 153 10.68 -9.00 2.81
C GLU A 153 11.87 -8.79 1.87
N SER A 154 12.69 -9.81 1.59
CA SER A 154 13.78 -9.70 0.60
C SER A 154 13.24 -9.34 -0.78
N SER A 155 12.24 -10.08 -1.26
CA SER A 155 11.71 -9.90 -2.62
C SER A 155 11.07 -8.52 -2.83
N LEU A 156 10.46 -7.95 -1.78
CA LEU A 156 9.91 -6.59 -1.76
C LEU A 156 11.01 -5.52 -1.67
N ALA A 157 12.03 -5.72 -0.84
CA ALA A 157 13.19 -4.82 -0.78
C ALA A 157 13.88 -4.72 -2.14
N ASP A 158 14.08 -5.87 -2.81
CA ASP A 158 14.65 -5.94 -4.16
C ASP A 158 13.77 -5.27 -5.23
N LEU A 159 12.45 -5.44 -5.12
CA LEU A 159 11.47 -4.77 -6.00
C LEU A 159 11.57 -3.25 -5.86
N LYS A 160 11.72 -2.75 -4.63
CA LYS A 160 11.79 -1.31 -4.30
C LYS A 160 13.19 -0.71 -4.36
N LYS A 161 14.22 -1.50 -4.68
CA LYS A 161 15.63 -1.08 -4.65
C LYS A 161 16.04 -0.50 -3.28
N LYS A 162 15.65 -1.20 -2.21
CA LYS A 162 15.99 -0.87 -0.81
C LYS A 162 16.80 -1.97 -0.16
N GLU A 163 17.49 -1.64 0.92
CA GLU A 163 18.36 -2.60 1.61
C GLU A 163 17.57 -3.68 2.35
N ASP A 164 16.40 -3.33 2.88
CA ASP A 164 15.54 -4.25 3.60
C ASP A 164 14.07 -3.81 3.56
N CYS A 165 13.20 -4.67 4.06
CA CYS A 165 11.77 -4.44 4.12
C CYS A 165 11.20 -4.99 5.44
N LEU A 166 10.16 -4.34 5.96
CA LEU A 166 9.39 -4.83 7.11
C LEU A 166 7.94 -5.09 6.71
N LEU A 167 7.44 -6.30 6.95
CA LEU A 167 6.02 -6.62 6.74
C LEU A 167 5.15 -6.06 7.87
N CYS A 168 4.01 -5.50 7.48
CA CYS A 168 2.98 -4.97 8.37
C CYS A 168 1.63 -5.63 8.05
N PRO A 169 0.67 -5.63 9.00
CA PRO A 169 -0.66 -6.22 8.77
C PRO A 169 -1.39 -5.63 7.56
N THR A 170 -1.27 -4.33 7.33
CA THR A 170 -1.89 -3.60 6.21
C THR A 170 -1.02 -2.41 5.81
N GLY A 171 -1.26 -1.83 4.63
CA GLY A 171 -0.63 -0.56 4.24
C GLY A 171 -0.96 0.58 5.23
N PHE A 172 -2.19 0.59 5.75
CA PHE A 172 -2.61 1.49 6.82
C PHE A 172 -1.73 1.36 8.07
N ALA A 173 -1.51 0.12 8.53
CA ALA A 173 -0.66 -0.15 9.68
C ALA A 173 0.82 0.22 9.43
N ALA A 174 1.29 0.08 8.19
CA ALA A 174 2.65 0.47 7.79
C ALA A 174 2.87 1.99 7.93
N ASN A 175 1.96 2.81 7.40
CA ASN A 175 1.99 4.27 7.57
C ASN A 175 2.03 4.69 9.04
N MET A 176 1.13 4.14 9.85
CA MET A 176 1.13 4.41 11.29
C MET A 176 2.45 4.00 11.96
N ALA A 177 3.03 2.86 11.58
CA ALA A 177 4.28 2.37 12.18
C ALA A 177 5.44 3.34 11.91
N VAL A 178 5.56 3.84 10.67
CA VAL A 178 6.59 4.79 10.27
C VAL A 178 6.42 6.11 11.02
N MET A 179 5.23 6.70 11.02
CA MET A 179 5.00 8.00 11.66
C MET A 179 5.24 7.96 13.17
N VAL A 180 4.77 6.90 13.84
CA VAL A 180 5.03 6.71 15.26
C VAL A 180 6.53 6.53 15.53
N ALA A 181 7.24 5.72 14.72
CA ALA A 181 8.67 5.52 14.89
C ALA A 181 9.47 6.82 14.68
N LEU A 182 9.10 7.64 13.68
CA LEU A 182 9.68 8.96 13.44
C LEU A 182 9.55 9.86 14.67
N GLY A 183 8.33 10.03 15.19
CA GLY A 183 8.09 10.85 16.38
C GLY A 183 8.89 10.41 17.61
N ASN A 184 9.23 9.12 17.70
CA ASN A 184 10.00 8.59 18.82
C ASN A 184 11.49 8.95 18.77
N ILE A 185 12.05 9.30 17.61
CA ILE A 185 13.48 9.63 17.47
C ILE A 185 13.84 10.76 18.43
N VAL A 186 13.07 11.84 18.45
CA VAL A 186 13.34 13.00 19.31
C VAL A 186 13.38 12.62 20.78
N SER A 187 12.46 11.79 21.25
CA SER A 187 12.46 11.31 22.64
C SER A 187 13.65 10.39 22.96
N LEU A 188 14.18 9.67 21.98
CA LEU A 188 15.35 8.81 22.16
C LEU A 188 16.65 9.62 22.20
N LEU A 189 16.72 10.72 21.46
CA LEU A 189 17.88 11.62 21.42
C LEU A 189 17.92 12.56 22.64
N ALA A 190 16.76 12.91 23.19
CA ALA A 190 16.71 13.69 24.42
C ALA A 190 17.24 12.82 25.59
N ALA A 191 18.46 13.11 26.06
CA ALA A 191 19.17 12.38 27.11
C ALA A 191 18.50 12.54 28.50
N ASP A 192 17.29 11.99 28.65
CA ASP A 192 16.43 12.04 29.83
C ASP A 192 15.92 13.46 30.19
N ALA A 193 16.16 14.43 29.30
CA ALA A 193 15.60 15.77 29.35
C ALA A 193 14.30 15.87 28.53
N LYS A 194 13.46 16.87 28.84
CA LYS A 194 12.29 17.18 28.01
C LYS A 194 12.79 17.70 26.65
N PRO A 195 12.33 17.16 25.51
CA PRO A 195 12.73 17.64 24.18
C PRO A 195 12.52 19.14 24.04
N MET A 196 13.53 19.85 23.53
CA MET A 196 13.38 21.26 23.19
C MET A 196 12.59 21.38 21.89
N LYS A 197 11.95 22.54 21.68
CA LYS A 197 11.19 22.80 20.45
C LYS A 197 12.06 22.64 19.20
N GLU A 198 13.32 23.04 19.31
CA GLU A 198 14.36 23.00 18.27
C GLU A 198 14.71 21.57 17.83
N ASP A 199 14.51 20.58 18.71
CA ASP A 199 14.85 19.18 18.45
C ASP A 199 13.76 18.42 17.71
N ARG A 200 12.57 19.02 17.60
CA ARG A 200 11.39 18.42 16.96
C ARG A 200 11.62 18.12 15.49
N ILE A 201 10.77 17.25 14.96
CA ILE A 201 10.72 16.92 13.54
C ILE A 201 9.62 17.74 12.87
N ALA A 202 9.97 18.47 11.80
CA ALA A 202 9.01 19.09 10.91
C ALA A 202 8.53 18.08 9.87
N ILE A 203 7.24 17.72 9.90
CA ILE A 203 6.61 16.85 8.90
C ILE A 203 5.83 17.71 7.92
N PHE A 204 6.17 17.63 6.64
CA PHE A 204 5.49 18.28 5.53
C PHE A 204 4.60 17.24 4.83
N SER A 205 3.29 17.40 4.93
CA SER A 205 2.29 16.49 4.36
C SER A 205 1.57 17.15 3.20
N ASP A 206 1.36 16.41 2.11
CA ASP A 206 0.44 16.83 1.05
C ASP A 206 -0.99 16.93 1.64
N ALA A 207 -1.77 17.90 1.16
CA ALA A 207 -3.14 18.12 1.62
C ALA A 207 -4.09 16.97 1.30
N LEU A 208 -3.82 16.17 0.27
CA LEU A 208 -4.67 15.04 -0.15
C LEU A 208 -4.07 13.68 0.21
N ASN A 209 -3.10 13.65 1.13
CA ASN A 209 -2.55 12.40 1.62
C ASN A 209 -3.62 11.47 2.19
N HIS A 210 -3.41 10.17 2.02
CA HIS A 210 -4.30 9.13 2.48
C HIS A 210 -4.50 9.19 4.00
N ALA A 211 -5.71 8.86 4.45
CA ALA A 211 -6.10 8.92 5.86
C ALA A 211 -5.12 8.20 6.81
N SER A 212 -4.49 7.10 6.37
CA SER A 212 -3.49 6.40 7.20
C SER A 212 -2.23 7.21 7.48
N ILE A 213 -1.81 8.08 6.55
CA ILE A 213 -0.68 8.99 6.74
C ILE A 213 -1.10 10.05 7.77
N ILE A 214 -2.26 10.67 7.57
CA ILE A 214 -2.82 11.70 8.46
C ILE A 214 -2.97 11.15 9.88
N ASP A 215 -3.58 9.97 10.04
CA ASP A 215 -3.76 9.34 11.36
C ASP A 215 -2.44 8.97 12.01
N GLY A 216 -1.46 8.49 11.21
CA GLY A 216 -0.10 8.25 11.67
C GLY A 216 0.56 9.53 12.19
N ILE A 217 0.43 10.64 11.45
CA ILE A 217 0.96 11.96 11.84
C ILE A 217 0.29 12.43 13.14
N ARG A 218 -1.04 12.35 13.25
CA ARG A 218 -1.79 12.71 14.46
C ARG A 218 -1.32 11.91 15.68
N LEU A 219 -1.04 10.61 15.51
CA LEU A 219 -0.45 9.79 16.58
C LEU A 219 0.99 10.21 16.93
N ALA A 220 1.76 10.69 15.96
CA ALA A 220 3.08 11.26 16.20
C ALA A 220 2.99 12.61 16.95
N GLU A 221 2.04 13.48 16.61
CA GLU A 221 1.80 14.77 17.28
C GLU A 221 1.48 14.62 18.77
N ARG A 222 0.76 13.55 19.15
CA ARG A 222 0.49 13.22 20.55
C ARG A 222 1.75 12.94 21.37
N GLN A 223 2.88 12.66 20.73
CA GLN A 223 4.17 12.50 21.41
C GLN A 223 4.83 13.85 21.73
N HIS A 224 4.30 14.97 21.23
CA HIS A 224 4.83 16.33 21.39
C HIS A 224 6.25 16.53 20.83
N THR A 225 6.64 15.71 19.86
CA THR A 225 7.97 15.67 19.23
C THR A 225 7.97 16.07 17.76
N VAL A 226 6.80 16.32 17.17
CA VAL A 226 6.66 16.69 15.76
C VAL A 226 5.85 17.97 15.63
N ASP A 227 6.20 18.79 14.64
CA ASP A 227 5.43 19.94 14.17
C ASP A 227 5.00 19.65 12.72
N VAL A 228 3.73 19.86 12.38
CA VAL A 228 3.16 19.47 11.09
C VAL A 228 2.88 20.69 10.22
N TYR A 229 3.24 20.58 8.95
CA TYR A 229 3.01 21.59 7.92
C TYR A 229 2.29 20.94 6.74
N VAL A 230 1.10 21.42 6.41
CA VAL A 230 0.34 20.90 5.25
C VAL A 230 0.60 21.82 4.06
N TYR A 231 1.15 21.27 2.98
CA TYR A 231 1.32 22.00 1.72
C TYR A 231 0.15 21.73 0.78
N ARG A 232 -0.06 22.63 -0.19
CA ARG A 232 -1.18 22.48 -1.13
C ARG A 232 -0.87 21.30 -2.04
N HIS A 233 -1.90 20.55 -2.40
CA HIS A 233 -1.77 19.34 -3.19
C HIS A 233 -0.89 19.53 -4.43
N CYS A 234 0.17 18.72 -4.55
CA CYS A 234 1.15 18.76 -5.63
C CYS A 234 1.82 20.15 -5.88
N ASP A 235 1.72 21.10 -4.94
CA ASP A 235 2.28 22.45 -5.06
C ASP A 235 3.70 22.53 -4.48
N MET A 236 4.68 22.25 -5.33
CA MET A 236 6.11 22.27 -4.96
C MET A 236 6.62 23.67 -4.62
N SER A 237 5.95 24.73 -5.08
CA SER A 237 6.29 26.11 -4.71
C SER A 237 5.87 26.40 -3.27
N HIS A 238 4.68 25.98 -2.86
CA HIS A 238 4.24 26.08 -1.47
C HIS A 238 5.12 25.25 -0.55
N LEU A 239 5.41 23.99 -0.92
CA LEU A 239 6.31 23.14 -0.17
C LEU A 239 7.69 23.78 0.00
N SER A 240 8.27 24.33 -1.07
CA SER A 240 9.56 25.03 -1.02
C SER A 240 9.54 26.23 -0.08
N SER A 241 8.45 27.02 -0.09
CA SER A 241 8.28 28.15 0.82
C SER A 241 8.25 27.69 2.28
N LEU A 242 7.46 26.65 2.59
CA LEU A 242 7.36 26.11 3.94
C LEU A 242 8.70 25.54 4.42
N LEU A 243 9.40 24.78 3.58
CA LEU A 243 10.73 24.24 3.87
C LEU A 243 11.75 25.34 4.15
N SER A 244 11.70 26.45 3.39
CA SER A 244 12.62 27.58 3.55
C SER A 244 12.36 28.37 4.84
N SER A 245 11.08 28.50 5.24
CA SER A 245 10.71 29.18 6.49
C SER A 245 10.91 28.34 7.75
N CYS A 246 11.16 27.03 7.60
CA CYS A 246 11.22 26.11 8.73
C CYS A 246 12.63 26.07 9.33
N GLU A 247 12.74 26.54 10.58
CA GLU A 247 13.97 26.56 11.37
C GLU A 247 14.38 25.17 11.91
N LEU A 248 13.46 24.21 11.95
CA LEU A 248 13.75 22.86 12.44
C LEU A 248 14.73 22.14 11.52
N LYS A 249 15.74 21.48 12.12
CA LYS A 249 16.78 20.75 11.38
C LYS A 249 16.26 19.44 10.79
N LYS A 250 15.42 18.72 11.53
CA LYS A 250 14.89 17.40 11.15
C LYS A 250 13.63 17.59 10.30
N LYS A 251 13.78 17.58 8.98
CA LYS A 251 12.67 17.76 8.03
C LYS A 251 12.29 16.44 7.38
N VAL A 252 10.99 16.15 7.29
CA VAL A 252 10.42 14.96 6.63
C VAL A 252 9.35 15.43 5.64
N VAL A 253 9.43 15.00 4.39
CA VAL A 253 8.33 15.17 3.43
C VAL A 253 7.67 13.80 3.23
N VAL A 254 6.36 13.75 3.44
CA VAL A 254 5.54 12.55 3.19
C VAL A 254 4.45 12.82 2.18
N THR A 255 4.33 11.93 1.19
CA THR A 255 3.25 11.99 0.21
C THR A 255 2.83 10.62 -0.30
N ASP A 256 1.57 10.44 -0.68
CA ASP A 256 1.20 9.45 -1.69
C ASP A 256 1.92 9.75 -3.00
N SER A 257 2.30 8.71 -3.75
CA SER A 257 2.93 8.86 -5.07
C SER A 257 1.95 8.79 -6.23
N LEU A 258 0.83 8.09 -6.06
CA LEU A 258 -0.31 8.06 -6.97
C LEU A 258 -1.57 8.20 -6.11
N PHE A 259 -2.25 9.34 -6.24
CA PHE A 259 -3.38 9.69 -5.39
C PHE A 259 -4.63 8.90 -5.81
N SER A 260 -5.27 8.28 -4.82
CA SER A 260 -6.29 7.25 -5.05
C SER A 260 -7.60 7.76 -5.65
N MET A 261 -7.92 9.04 -5.42
CA MET A 261 -9.19 9.64 -5.82
C MET A 261 -9.09 10.31 -7.19
N ASP A 262 -8.07 11.15 -7.39
CA ASP A 262 -7.90 11.93 -8.61
C ASP A 262 -7.06 11.22 -9.68
N GLY A 263 -6.24 10.24 -9.28
CA GLY A 263 -5.42 9.46 -10.19
C GLY A 263 -4.21 10.21 -10.75
N ASP A 264 -3.84 11.33 -10.15
CA ASP A 264 -2.64 12.09 -10.47
C ASP A 264 -1.41 11.59 -9.67
N PHE A 265 -0.23 11.89 -10.19
CA PHE A 265 1.04 11.49 -9.60
C PHE A 265 1.64 12.65 -8.81
N ALA A 266 2.29 12.33 -7.68
CA ALA A 266 3.14 13.29 -7.01
C ALA A 266 4.27 13.78 -7.94
N PRO A 267 4.69 15.07 -7.87
CA PRO A 267 5.79 15.62 -8.66
C PRO A 267 7.17 15.05 -8.29
N MET A 268 7.42 13.77 -8.56
CA MET A 268 8.58 13.02 -8.05
C MET A 268 9.93 13.67 -8.38
N ILE A 269 10.11 14.18 -9.61
CA ILE A 269 11.34 14.85 -10.03
C ILE A 269 11.56 16.14 -9.21
N GLU A 270 10.50 16.93 -9.01
CA GLU A 270 10.56 18.18 -8.26
C GLU A 270 10.78 17.95 -6.76
N LEU A 271 10.14 16.93 -6.20
CA LEU A 271 10.38 16.47 -4.82
C LEU A 271 11.84 16.08 -4.60
N VAL A 272 12.44 15.33 -5.53
CA VAL A 272 13.86 14.97 -5.46
C VAL A 272 14.75 16.22 -5.54
N ASN A 273 14.43 17.17 -6.41
CA ASN A 273 15.17 18.43 -6.52
C ASN A 273 15.05 19.29 -5.24
N LEU A 274 13.87 19.31 -4.61
CA LEU A 274 13.68 19.96 -3.31
C LEU A 274 14.45 19.24 -2.21
N ARG A 275 14.47 17.90 -2.22
CA ARG A 275 15.25 17.09 -1.28
C ARG A 275 16.72 17.46 -1.33
N LYS A 276 17.29 17.57 -2.54
CA LYS A 276 18.67 18.00 -2.75
C LYS A 276 18.96 19.40 -2.19
N ARG A 277 17.99 20.32 -2.24
CA ARG A 277 18.16 21.69 -1.73
C ARG A 277 17.98 21.82 -0.21
N HIS A 278 17.05 21.06 0.37
CA HIS A 278 16.62 21.25 1.75
C HIS A 278 17.01 20.13 2.72
N GLY A 279 17.54 19.00 2.22
CA GLY A 279 18.05 17.91 3.06
C GLY A 279 17.00 17.24 3.95
N PHE A 280 15.83 16.91 3.40
CA PHE A 280 14.78 16.22 4.15
C PHE A 280 14.75 14.70 3.90
N LEU A 281 14.16 13.95 4.83
CA LEU A 281 13.79 12.55 4.65
C LEU A 281 12.55 12.47 3.75
N LEU A 282 12.61 11.70 2.66
CA LEU A 282 11.49 11.51 1.74
C LEU A 282 10.80 10.17 1.99
N VAL A 283 9.54 10.23 2.44
CA VAL A 283 8.68 9.08 2.70
C VAL A 283 7.57 9.06 1.64
N ILE A 284 7.46 7.95 0.92
CA ILE A 284 6.47 7.78 -0.15
C ILE A 284 5.53 6.62 0.17
N ASP A 285 4.22 6.87 0.15
CA ASP A 285 3.23 5.80 0.00
C ASP A 285 3.03 5.49 -1.49
N ASP A 286 3.32 4.26 -1.87
CA ASP A 286 3.26 3.74 -3.23
C ASP A 286 2.24 2.61 -3.35
N ALA A 287 1.17 2.65 -2.54
CA ALA A 287 0.14 1.63 -2.52
C ALA A 287 -0.57 1.45 -3.87
N HIS A 288 -0.79 2.54 -4.63
CA HIS A 288 -1.42 2.50 -5.95
C HIS A 288 -0.43 2.33 -7.11
N GLY A 289 0.85 2.64 -6.91
CA GLY A 289 1.86 2.50 -7.96
C GLY A 289 2.62 1.17 -7.93
N THR A 290 2.85 0.58 -6.75
CA THR A 290 3.57 -0.71 -6.63
C THR A 290 2.93 -1.77 -7.52
N PHE A 291 3.75 -2.50 -8.29
CA PHE A 291 3.39 -3.45 -9.34
C PHE A 291 2.72 -2.88 -10.59
N VAL A 292 2.20 -1.65 -10.56
CA VAL A 292 1.46 -1.03 -11.66
C VAL A 292 2.36 -0.13 -12.50
N CYS A 293 3.23 0.63 -11.83
CA CYS A 293 4.15 1.60 -12.42
C CYS A 293 5.58 1.05 -12.44
N GLY A 294 6.40 1.56 -13.37
CA GLY A 294 7.78 1.16 -13.53
C GLY A 294 7.97 -0.11 -14.34
N LYS A 295 9.15 -0.24 -14.95
CA LYS A 295 9.51 -1.35 -15.84
C LYS A 295 9.36 -2.71 -15.14
N HIS A 296 9.80 -2.82 -13.89
CA HIS A 296 9.78 -4.07 -13.13
C HIS A 296 8.65 -4.12 -12.09
N GLY A 297 7.78 -3.11 -12.06
CA GLY A 297 6.72 -2.99 -11.05
C GLY A 297 7.22 -2.41 -9.72
N GLY A 298 8.37 -1.74 -9.73
CA GLY A 298 8.95 -1.05 -8.58
C GLY A 298 8.09 0.12 -8.08
N GLY A 299 7.13 0.58 -8.88
CA GLY A 299 6.17 1.61 -8.52
C GLY A 299 6.54 2.99 -9.06
N VAL A 300 5.89 4.04 -8.55
CA VAL A 300 6.00 5.38 -9.14
C VAL A 300 7.43 5.90 -9.13
N ALA A 301 8.18 5.64 -8.05
CA ALA A 301 9.58 6.05 -7.98
C ALA A 301 10.44 5.38 -9.07
N GLU A 302 10.15 4.14 -9.47
CA GLU A 302 10.83 3.49 -10.60
C GLU A 302 10.44 4.14 -11.94
N GLU A 303 9.15 4.45 -12.13
CA GLU A 303 8.64 5.10 -13.34
C GLU A 303 9.38 6.42 -13.64
N PHE A 304 9.63 7.21 -12.60
CA PHE A 304 10.33 8.49 -12.70
C PHE A 304 11.85 8.39 -12.47
N ASN A 305 12.42 7.18 -12.34
CA ASN A 305 13.85 6.94 -12.08
C ASN A 305 14.39 7.64 -10.82
N CYS A 306 13.55 7.69 -9.77
CA CYS A 306 13.81 8.33 -8.48
C CYS A 306 13.90 7.33 -7.32
N ASP A 307 13.94 6.02 -7.59
CA ASP A 307 13.91 4.96 -6.58
C ASP A 307 15.00 5.11 -5.52
N ARG A 308 16.20 5.57 -5.91
CA ARG A 308 17.34 5.77 -5.00
C ARG A 308 17.19 6.98 -4.09
N GLN A 309 16.38 7.97 -4.47
CA GLN A 309 16.23 9.24 -3.74
C GLN A 309 15.09 9.22 -2.74
N VAL A 310 14.21 8.21 -2.79
CA VAL A 310 13.20 7.95 -1.77
C VAL A 310 13.86 7.23 -0.59
N ASP A 311 13.68 7.70 0.65
CA ASP A 311 14.33 7.08 1.81
C ASP A 311 13.51 5.89 2.35
N ILE A 312 12.19 6.06 2.42
CA ILE A 312 11.25 5.04 2.90
C ILE A 312 10.11 4.91 1.89
N CYS A 313 9.90 3.70 1.38
CA CYS A 313 8.77 3.37 0.51
C CYS A 313 7.79 2.47 1.26
N ILE A 314 6.57 2.94 1.40
CA ILE A 314 5.46 2.25 2.03
C ILE A 314 4.56 1.70 0.91
N GLY A 315 4.02 0.51 1.09
CA GLY A 315 3.09 -0.06 0.11
C GLY A 315 2.14 -1.06 0.71
N THR A 316 1.27 -1.59 -0.15
CA THR A 316 0.28 -2.59 0.22
C THR A 316 0.34 -3.82 -0.69
N LEU A 317 -0.06 -4.95 -0.13
CA LEU A 317 -0.25 -6.21 -0.84
C LEU A 317 -1.73 -6.48 -1.17
N SER A 318 -2.65 -5.59 -0.76
CA SER A 318 -4.11 -5.76 -0.94
C SER A 318 -4.69 -5.14 -2.20
N LYS A 319 -3.85 -4.65 -3.11
CA LYS A 319 -4.24 -4.03 -4.37
C LYS A 319 -3.71 -4.86 -5.53
N ALA A 320 -2.75 -4.34 -6.29
CA ALA A 320 -2.18 -5.00 -7.46
C ALA A 320 -1.56 -6.39 -7.18
N ALA A 321 -1.14 -6.68 -5.95
CA ALA A 321 -0.63 -8.00 -5.58
C ALA A 321 -1.73 -9.04 -5.32
N GLY A 322 -3.02 -8.64 -5.26
CA GLY A 322 -4.16 -9.54 -5.07
C GLY A 322 -4.15 -10.32 -3.74
N CYS A 323 -3.41 -9.87 -2.74
CA CYS A 323 -3.17 -10.58 -1.48
C CYS A 323 -3.62 -9.74 -0.27
N HIS A 324 -3.02 -9.94 0.91
CA HIS A 324 -3.26 -9.13 2.10
C HIS A 324 -1.93 -8.75 2.76
N GLY A 325 -1.83 -7.54 3.29
CA GLY A 325 -0.62 -7.04 3.94
C GLY A 325 -0.25 -5.61 3.58
N GLY A 326 0.73 -5.08 4.32
CA GLY A 326 1.48 -3.88 3.99
C GLY A 326 2.97 -4.09 4.19
N PHE A 327 3.77 -3.17 3.70
CA PHE A 327 5.21 -3.26 3.86
C PHE A 327 5.89 -1.89 3.91
N ILE A 328 7.09 -1.87 4.47
CA ILE A 328 7.96 -0.69 4.57
C ILE A 328 9.33 -1.09 4.04
N ALA A 329 9.68 -0.67 2.83
CA ALA A 329 10.99 -0.88 2.23
C ALA A 329 11.89 0.34 2.50
N CYS A 330 13.05 0.11 3.13
CA CYS A 330 13.93 1.18 3.63
C CYS A 330 15.36 0.64 3.89
N SER A 331 16.22 1.45 4.53
CA SER A 331 17.52 0.96 5.01
C SER A 331 17.37 -0.02 6.18
N LYS A 332 18.41 -0.82 6.43
CA LYS A 332 18.42 -1.74 7.59
C LYS A 332 18.22 -1.00 8.91
N LYS A 333 18.79 0.20 9.04
CA LYS A 333 18.67 1.05 10.24
C LYS A 333 17.23 1.51 10.45
N TRP A 334 16.56 1.97 9.39
CA TRP A 334 15.15 2.35 9.45
C TRP A 334 14.25 1.16 9.79
N LYS A 335 14.48 -0.01 9.19
CA LYS A 335 13.78 -1.25 9.57
C LYS A 335 13.97 -1.53 11.06
N GLN A 336 15.19 -1.41 11.58
CA GLN A 336 15.49 -1.65 13.00
C GLN A 336 14.81 -0.66 13.95
N LEU A 337 14.69 0.60 13.55
CA LEU A 337 13.98 1.61 14.32
C LEU A 337 12.46 1.34 14.31
N VAL A 338 11.88 1.10 13.13
CA VAL A 338 10.44 0.87 12.99
C VAL A 338 10.02 -0.43 13.68
N GLN A 339 10.77 -1.54 13.57
CA GLN A 339 10.46 -2.76 14.33
C GLN A 339 10.51 -2.51 15.85
N SER A 340 11.32 -1.54 16.29
CA SER A 340 11.53 -1.24 17.70
C SER A 340 10.55 -0.20 18.25
N ARG A 341 9.96 0.69 17.44
CA ARG A 341 9.05 1.76 17.92
C ARG A 341 7.71 1.86 17.18
N GLY A 342 7.57 1.26 16.01
CA GLY A 342 6.34 1.22 15.24
C GLY A 342 5.28 0.38 15.93
N ARG A 343 4.38 1.02 16.69
CA ARG A 343 3.43 0.34 17.58
C ARG A 343 2.48 -0.61 16.84
N SER A 344 1.99 -0.21 15.67
CA SER A 344 1.09 -1.03 14.84
C SER A 344 1.75 -2.29 14.28
N PHE A 345 3.08 -2.31 14.18
CA PHE A 345 3.85 -3.53 13.91
C PHE A 345 4.04 -4.35 15.20
N ILE A 346 4.46 -3.72 16.29
CA ILE A 346 4.82 -4.40 17.55
C ILE A 346 3.64 -5.14 18.17
N PHE A 347 2.47 -4.49 18.20
CA PHE A 347 1.28 -4.96 18.90
C PHE A 347 0.27 -5.61 17.95
N SER A 348 0.73 -6.15 16.83
CA SER A 348 -0.11 -6.89 15.90
C SER A 348 0.45 -8.28 15.61
N THR A 349 -0.46 -9.20 15.30
CA THR A 349 -0.13 -10.57 14.91
C THR A 349 0.52 -10.56 13.53
N SER A 350 1.53 -11.39 13.31
CA SER A 350 2.13 -11.55 11.97
C SER A 350 1.12 -12.13 10.97
N ALA A 351 1.36 -11.87 9.68
CA ALA A 351 0.54 -12.44 8.62
C ALA A 351 0.63 -13.99 8.63
N PRO A 352 -0.47 -14.72 8.41
CA PRO A 352 -0.43 -16.17 8.31
C PRO A 352 0.51 -16.63 7.18
N VAL A 353 1.22 -17.73 7.40
CA VAL A 353 2.22 -18.26 6.44
C VAL A 353 1.63 -18.48 5.03
N PRO A 354 0.40 -19.00 4.86
CA PRO A 354 -0.21 -19.12 3.53
C PRO A 354 -0.37 -17.78 2.80
N ILE A 355 -0.72 -16.70 3.53
CA ILE A 355 -0.90 -15.36 2.96
C ILE A 355 0.45 -14.77 2.54
N VAL A 356 1.49 -14.99 3.35
CA VAL A 356 2.86 -14.56 3.04
C VAL A 356 3.40 -15.31 1.81
N ALA A 357 3.13 -16.62 1.70
CA ALA A 357 3.50 -17.40 0.53
C ALA A 357 2.78 -16.92 -0.74
N ALA A 358 1.49 -16.58 -0.64
CA ALA A 358 0.71 -15.97 -1.71
C ALA A 358 1.35 -14.68 -2.21
N ALA A 359 1.63 -13.76 -1.29
CA ALA A 359 2.20 -12.46 -1.60
C ALA A 359 3.61 -12.60 -2.20
N HIS A 360 4.40 -13.58 -1.75
CA HIS A 360 5.69 -13.88 -2.36
C HIS A 360 5.52 -14.33 -3.82
N ALA A 361 4.61 -15.27 -4.08
CA ALA A 361 4.29 -15.69 -5.44
C ALA A 361 3.80 -14.52 -6.31
N ALA A 362 2.98 -13.62 -5.75
CA ALA A 362 2.52 -12.42 -6.43
C ALA A 362 3.67 -11.48 -6.82
N VAL A 363 4.69 -11.33 -5.95
CA VAL A 363 5.90 -10.55 -6.29
C VAL A 363 6.61 -11.15 -7.49
N ILE A 364 6.79 -12.47 -7.52
CA ILE A 364 7.51 -13.15 -8.61
C ILE A 364 6.71 -13.10 -9.92
N VAL A 365 5.42 -13.45 -9.88
CA VAL A 365 4.50 -13.38 -11.03
C VAL A 365 4.44 -11.96 -11.56
N GLY A 366 4.22 -10.95 -10.71
CA GLY A 366 4.17 -9.56 -11.12
C GLY A 366 5.46 -9.08 -11.78
N LYS A 367 6.63 -9.57 -11.34
CA LYS A 367 7.92 -9.25 -11.99
C LYS A 367 8.05 -9.93 -13.37
N LYS A 368 7.74 -11.23 -13.45
CA LYS A 368 7.90 -12.05 -14.68
C LYS A 368 6.84 -11.72 -15.75
N GLU A 369 5.59 -11.53 -15.37
CA GLU A 369 4.45 -11.24 -16.27
C GLU A 369 4.30 -9.73 -16.54
N GLY A 370 5.37 -9.11 -17.04
CA GLY A 370 5.38 -7.67 -17.35
C GLY A 370 4.33 -7.24 -18.39
N TRP A 371 3.74 -8.18 -19.14
CA TRP A 371 2.64 -7.91 -20.05
C TRP A 371 1.38 -7.40 -19.32
N ARG A 372 1.12 -7.82 -18.07
CA ARG A 372 -0.04 -7.36 -17.29
C ARG A 372 -0.02 -5.86 -17.08
N ARG A 373 1.13 -5.32 -16.65
CA ARG A 373 1.35 -3.87 -16.55
C ARG A 373 1.13 -3.18 -17.88
N LYS A 374 1.74 -3.69 -18.95
CA LYS A 374 1.58 -3.12 -20.30
C LYS A 374 0.12 -3.10 -20.72
N ALA A 375 -0.65 -4.15 -20.42
CA ALA A 375 -2.07 -4.24 -20.73
C ALA A 375 -2.85 -3.14 -20.00
N ILE A 376 -2.61 -2.89 -18.71
CA ILE A 376 -3.23 -1.79 -17.96
C ILE A 376 -2.94 -0.45 -18.65
N TRP A 377 -1.67 -0.15 -18.94
CA TRP A 377 -1.29 1.12 -19.54
C TRP A 377 -1.83 1.29 -20.96
N ASN A 378 -1.93 0.21 -21.74
CA ASN A 378 -2.61 0.24 -23.03
C ASN A 378 -4.10 0.59 -22.86
N ARG A 379 -4.80 0.04 -21.85
CA ARG A 379 -6.20 0.41 -21.56
C ARG A 379 -6.35 1.88 -21.15
N VAL A 380 -5.39 2.44 -20.42
CA VAL A 380 -5.38 3.89 -20.11
C VAL A 380 -5.30 4.71 -21.40
N GLN A 381 -4.41 4.35 -22.33
CA GLN A 381 -4.28 5.07 -23.61
C GLN A 381 -5.53 4.89 -24.48
N GLU A 382 -6.08 3.69 -24.56
CA GLU A 382 -7.32 3.42 -25.29
C GLU A 382 -8.50 4.22 -24.73
N PHE A 383 -8.69 4.22 -23.40
CA PHE A 383 -9.76 4.98 -22.76
C PHE A 383 -9.61 6.47 -23.05
N ARG A 384 -8.40 7.02 -22.93
CA ARG A 384 -8.11 8.42 -23.26
C ARG A 384 -8.42 8.73 -24.74
N ALA A 385 -8.02 7.86 -25.66
CA ALA A 385 -8.27 8.04 -27.09
C ALA A 385 -9.76 7.97 -27.45
N LEU A 386 -10.52 7.07 -26.80
CA LEU A 386 -11.95 6.88 -27.04
C LEU A 386 -12.81 7.98 -26.44
N THR A 387 -12.46 8.47 -25.24
CA THR A 387 -13.30 9.41 -24.47
C THR A 387 -12.86 10.86 -24.57
N GLY A 388 -11.59 11.12 -24.92
CA GLY A 388 -10.98 12.44 -24.86
C GLY A 388 -10.69 12.93 -23.42
N ILE A 389 -10.98 12.13 -22.39
CA ILE A 389 -10.74 12.50 -20.99
C ILE A 389 -9.23 12.43 -20.73
N PRO A 390 -8.61 13.51 -20.20
CA PRO A 390 -7.15 13.60 -20.06
C PRO A 390 -6.63 12.83 -18.83
N ILE A 391 -6.89 11.52 -18.78
CA ILE A 391 -6.36 10.65 -17.73
C ILE A 391 -4.87 10.37 -17.91
N THR A 392 -4.17 10.22 -16.79
CA THR A 392 -2.72 9.96 -16.74
C THR A 392 -2.35 8.66 -16.05
N SER A 393 -3.30 7.98 -15.41
CA SER A 393 -3.06 6.75 -14.66
C SER A 393 -4.21 5.74 -14.83
N PRO A 394 -4.07 4.52 -14.28
CA PRO A 394 -5.14 3.52 -14.25
C PRO A 394 -6.31 3.84 -13.31
N ILE A 395 -6.24 4.97 -12.59
CA ILE A 395 -7.33 5.48 -11.77
C ILE A 395 -8.06 6.55 -12.59
N ILE A 396 -9.35 6.33 -12.82
CA ILE A 396 -10.17 7.20 -13.67
C ILE A 396 -11.23 7.87 -12.79
N SER A 397 -11.02 9.14 -12.49
CA SER A 397 -11.98 9.96 -11.76
C SER A 397 -12.95 10.67 -12.72
N LEU A 398 -14.24 10.42 -12.56
CA LEU A 398 -15.31 11.11 -13.30
C LEU A 398 -16.03 12.07 -12.36
N ILE A 399 -15.70 13.37 -12.48
CA ILE A 399 -16.27 14.40 -11.61
C ILE A 399 -17.68 14.77 -12.09
N VAL A 400 -18.69 14.37 -11.31
CA VAL A 400 -20.12 14.63 -11.62
C VAL A 400 -20.77 15.69 -10.72
N GLY A 401 -20.00 16.29 -9.81
CA GLY A 401 -20.43 17.38 -8.93
C GLY A 401 -20.80 16.89 -7.53
N SER A 402 -22.05 17.10 -7.12
CA SER A 402 -22.50 16.78 -5.76
C SER A 402 -22.55 15.27 -5.49
N GLU A 403 -22.47 14.90 -4.21
CA GLU A 403 -22.66 13.53 -3.74
C GLU A 403 -23.94 12.88 -4.29
N GLU A 404 -25.05 13.62 -4.26
CA GLU A 404 -26.33 13.15 -4.81
C GLU A 404 -26.23 12.82 -6.30
N LYS A 405 -25.50 13.63 -7.08
CA LYS A 405 -25.27 13.36 -8.51
C LYS A 405 -24.35 12.15 -8.70
N ALA A 406 -23.34 11.97 -7.85
CA ALA A 406 -22.47 10.80 -7.86
C ALA A 406 -23.22 9.50 -7.58
N LEU A 407 -24.06 9.49 -6.53
CA LEU A 407 -24.91 8.36 -6.19
C LEU A 407 -25.95 8.06 -7.29
N LYS A 408 -26.50 9.08 -7.94
CA LYS A 408 -27.39 8.88 -9.09
C LYS A 408 -26.62 8.33 -10.30
N ALA A 409 -25.42 8.84 -10.57
CA ALA A 409 -24.60 8.39 -11.70
C ALA A 409 -24.14 6.94 -11.53
N SER A 410 -23.79 6.49 -10.31
CA SER A 410 -23.40 5.10 -10.07
C SER A 410 -24.53 4.09 -10.27
N ARG A 411 -25.79 4.51 -10.16
CA ARG A 411 -26.98 3.66 -10.41
C ARG A 411 -27.25 3.45 -11.90
N PHE A 412 -26.88 4.41 -12.75
CA PHE A 412 -27.19 4.32 -14.18
C PHE A 412 -26.51 3.10 -14.84
N PRO A 413 -25.20 2.84 -14.65
CA PRO A 413 -24.54 1.63 -15.15
C PRO A 413 -25.11 0.31 -14.60
N LEU A 414 -25.64 0.31 -13.37
CA LEU A 414 -26.35 -0.85 -12.80
C LEU A 414 -27.68 -1.11 -13.51
N SER A 415 -28.34 -0.06 -14.00
CA SER A 415 -29.61 -0.15 -14.74
C SER A 415 -29.47 -0.49 -16.23
N LEU A 416 -28.27 -0.37 -16.80
CA LEU A 416 -28.00 -0.72 -18.19
C LEU A 416 -27.94 -2.25 -18.34
N SER A 417 -29.08 -2.86 -18.69
CA SER A 417 -29.12 -4.26 -19.11
C SER A 417 -28.65 -4.40 -20.56
N GLN A 418 -27.33 -4.45 -20.79
CA GLN A 418 -26.81 -4.90 -22.08
C GLN A 418 -25.90 -6.11 -21.87
N ASN A 419 -26.38 -7.26 -22.35
CA ASN A 419 -25.67 -8.54 -22.49
C ASN A 419 -25.09 -9.13 -21.18
N GLU A 420 -25.84 -10.03 -20.56
CA GLU A 420 -25.46 -10.96 -19.46
C GLU A 420 -24.90 -10.38 -18.14
N PHE A 421 -24.40 -9.14 -18.11
CA PHE A 421 -23.80 -8.49 -16.93
C PHE A 421 -24.23 -7.03 -16.80
N SER A 422 -24.33 -6.52 -15.57
CA SER A 422 -24.44 -5.06 -15.29
C SER A 422 -23.15 -4.52 -14.69
N LEU A 423 -22.88 -3.21 -14.83
CA LEU A 423 -21.64 -2.61 -14.34
C LEU A 423 -21.79 -2.18 -12.88
N ALA A 424 -21.02 -2.81 -11.98
CA ALA A 424 -20.91 -2.40 -10.59
C ALA A 424 -19.82 -1.33 -10.43
N HIS A 425 -20.25 -0.11 -10.15
CA HIS A 425 -19.40 0.97 -9.68
C HIS A 425 -19.77 1.30 -8.23
N ALA A 426 -18.92 0.92 -7.29
CA ALA A 426 -19.16 1.07 -5.85
C ALA A 426 -18.06 1.88 -5.17
N GLN A 427 -17.55 2.93 -5.82
CA GLN A 427 -16.75 3.95 -5.14
C GLN A 427 -17.44 5.31 -5.23
N THR A 428 -18.53 5.46 -4.48
CA THR A 428 -18.89 6.75 -3.90
C THR A 428 -18.17 6.88 -2.56
N LEU A 429 -16.85 7.07 -2.58
CA LEU A 429 -16.15 7.64 -1.44
C LEU A 429 -16.39 9.15 -1.51
N CYS A 430 -17.57 9.59 -1.10
CA CYS A 430 -17.83 11.00 -0.90
C CYS A 430 -16.95 11.48 0.26
N GLY A 431 -15.89 12.22 -0.02
CA GLY A 431 -15.26 13.14 0.93
C GLY A 431 -14.63 12.55 2.20
N CYS A 432 -14.40 11.24 2.31
CA CYS A 432 -13.79 10.69 3.53
C CYS A 432 -12.38 11.22 3.83
N CYS A 433 -11.66 11.75 2.83
CA CYS A 433 -10.35 12.38 3.06
C CYS A 433 -10.44 13.89 3.37
N ASN A 434 -11.59 14.55 3.13
CA ASN A 434 -11.79 15.98 3.42
C ASN A 434 -12.57 16.25 4.72
N SER A 435 -12.82 15.21 5.52
CA SER A 435 -13.22 15.41 6.91
C SER A 435 -11.98 15.68 7.76
N TYR A 436 -11.66 16.98 7.90
CA TYR A 436 -10.74 17.60 8.87
C TYR A 436 -9.27 17.79 8.50
#